data_AF-A0A537I7Y5-F1
#
_entry.id   AF-A0A537I7Y5-F1
#
_cell.length_a   1.000
_cell.length_b   1.000
_cell.length_c   1.000
_cell.angle_alpha   90.00
_cell.angle_beta   90.00
_cell.angle_gamma   90.00
#
_symmetry.space_group_name_H-M   'P 1'
#
loop_
_entity.id
_entity.type
_entity.pdbx_description
1 polymer ?
#
loop_
_entity_poly.entity_id
_entity_poly.type
_entity_poly.pdbx_seq_one_letter_code
_entity_poly.pdbx_strand_id
1 'polypeptide(L)'
;MAGFKIACHANDPASCRIAAHAGVDSLEHGMFLEQGELEAMANNKTFLVPTMSVWDAMLYYAHAVDWPEARKKRAEDLRQESRAAV
;
A
#
# COMPACT_ATOMS: atom_id res chain seq x y z
N MET A 1 10.19 24.51 -11.85
CA MET A 1 10.25 23.13 -11.32
C MET A 1 10.60 22.19 -12.47
N ALA A 2 11.26 21.06 -12.20
CA ALA A 2 11.82 20.16 -13.23
C ALA A 2 10.78 19.33 -14.02
N GLY A 3 9.48 19.38 -13.66
CA GLY A 3 8.39 18.79 -14.44
C GLY A 3 8.27 17.26 -14.35
N PHE A 4 8.97 16.61 -13.42
CA PHE A 4 8.89 15.17 -13.21
C PHE A 4 7.64 14.75 -12.43
N LYS A 5 7.17 13.53 -12.71
CA LYS A 5 6.14 12.86 -11.91
C LYS A 5 6.72 12.29 -10.62
N ILE A 6 5.90 12.24 -9.57
CA ILE A 6 6.28 11.79 -8.23
C ILE A 6 5.48 10.55 -7.84
N ALA A 7 6.17 9.45 -7.60
CA ALA A 7 5.63 8.28 -6.92
C ALA A 7 5.97 8.35 -5.42
N CYS A 8 5.01 8.03 -4.55
CA CYS A 8 5.20 8.07 -3.10
C CYS A 8 4.91 6.72 -2.46
N HIS A 9 5.91 6.16 -1.79
CA HIS A 9 5.76 5.01 -0.91
C HIS A 9 5.06 5.44 0.38
N ALA A 10 3.84 4.92 0.62
CA ALA A 10 3.06 5.22 1.82
C ALA A 10 2.42 3.94 2.38
N ASN A 11 2.85 3.54 3.58
CA ASN A 11 2.56 2.23 4.16
C ASN A 11 1.83 2.27 5.50
N ASP A 12 1.72 3.44 6.13
CA ASP A 12 0.96 3.64 7.37
C ASP A 12 -0.12 4.73 7.16
N PRO A 13 -1.16 4.80 8.02
CA PRO A 13 -2.26 5.74 7.85
C PRO A 13 -1.81 7.21 7.73
N ALA A 14 -0.81 7.63 8.52
CA ALA A 14 -0.34 9.01 8.50
C ALA A 14 0.38 9.32 7.18
N SER A 15 1.24 8.42 6.72
CA SER A 15 1.92 8.56 5.42
C SER A 15 0.92 8.57 4.24
N CYS A 16 -0.11 7.72 4.28
CA CYS A 16 -1.15 7.65 3.25
C CYS A 16 -1.92 8.98 3.15
N ARG A 17 -2.34 9.51 4.30
CA ARG A 17 -3.03 10.81 4.38
C ARG A 17 -2.18 11.95 3.86
N ILE A 18 -0.91 12.02 4.25
CA ILE A 18 0.01 13.06 3.77
C ILE A 18 0.18 12.95 2.25
N ALA A 19 0.44 11.76 1.72
CA ALA A 19 0.63 11.54 0.29
C ALA A 19 -0.62 11.88 -0.54
N ALA A 20 -1.80 11.46 -0.08
CA ALA A 20 -3.08 11.74 -0.73
C ALA A 20 -3.34 13.24 -0.87
N HIS A 21 -3.08 14.02 0.20
CA HIS A 21 -3.28 15.47 0.18
C HIS A 21 -2.15 16.24 -0.51
N ALA A 22 -0.93 15.69 -0.58
CA ALA A 22 0.22 16.34 -1.22
C ALA A 22 0.11 16.42 -2.75
N GLY A 23 -0.77 15.63 -3.36
CA GLY A 23 -0.99 15.63 -4.80
C GLY A 23 0.14 14.99 -5.60
N VAL A 24 0.71 13.90 -5.07
CA VAL A 24 1.66 13.05 -5.81
C VAL A 24 0.99 12.43 -7.03
N ASP A 25 1.76 12.10 -8.07
CA ASP A 25 1.21 11.47 -9.27
C ASP A 25 0.76 10.03 -9.00
N SER A 26 1.50 9.28 -8.17
CA SER A 26 1.08 7.96 -7.70
C SER A 26 1.35 7.74 -6.22
N LEU A 27 0.44 7.00 -5.60
CA LEU A 27 0.55 6.51 -4.23
C LEU A 27 0.67 4.99 -4.28
N GLU A 28 1.79 4.48 -3.77
CA GLU A 28 2.13 3.06 -3.78
C GLU A 28 1.60 2.37 -2.50
N HIS A 29 1.16 1.11 -2.63
CA HIS A 29 0.55 0.29 -1.58
C HIS A 29 -0.89 0.70 -1.21
N GLY A 30 -1.05 1.80 -0.46
CA GLY A 30 -2.36 2.36 -0.11
C GLY A 30 -3.24 1.53 0.83
N MET A 31 -2.64 0.67 1.66
CA MET A 31 -3.37 -0.28 2.53
C MET A 31 -4.25 0.38 3.62
N PHE A 32 -4.01 1.66 3.92
CA PHE A 32 -4.66 2.39 5.02
C PHE A 32 -5.41 3.64 4.55
N LEU A 33 -5.80 3.69 3.27
CA LEU A 33 -6.61 4.79 2.74
C LEU A 33 -8.05 4.68 3.25
N GLU A 34 -8.60 5.76 3.78
CA GLU A 34 -10.01 5.89 4.06
C GLU A 34 -10.70 6.77 3.00
N GLN A 35 -12.01 6.91 3.13
CA GLN A 35 -12.86 7.66 2.19
C GLN A 35 -12.32 9.07 1.90
N GLY A 36 -11.86 9.79 2.93
CA GLY A 36 -11.35 11.16 2.78
C GLY A 36 -10.04 11.24 1.99
N GLU A 37 -9.14 10.27 2.17
CA GLU A 37 -7.91 10.20 1.37
C GLU A 37 -8.20 9.83 -0.08
N LEU A 38 -9.15 8.91 -0.34
CA LEU A 38 -9.56 8.56 -1.70
C LEU A 38 -10.16 9.75 -2.44
N GLU A 39 -10.98 10.56 -1.77
CA GLU A 39 -11.51 11.81 -2.33
C GLU A 39 -10.40 12.82 -2.62
N ALA A 40 -9.42 12.97 -1.74
CA ALA A 40 -8.26 13.83 -1.97
C ALA A 40 -7.43 13.37 -3.18
N MET A 41 -7.17 12.07 -3.30
CA MET A 41 -6.47 11.48 -4.45
C MET A 41 -7.23 11.73 -5.75
N ALA A 42 -8.55 11.54 -5.77
CA ALA A 42 -9.39 11.79 -6.94
C ALA A 42 -9.32 13.26 -7.38
N ASN A 43 -9.42 14.19 -6.44
CA ASN A 43 -9.30 15.63 -6.70
C ASN A 43 -7.91 16.01 -7.25
N ASN A 44 -6.87 15.36 -6.71
CA ASN A 44 -5.48 15.60 -7.11
C ASN A 44 -5.06 14.83 -8.37
N LYS A 45 -5.92 13.94 -8.91
CA LYS A 45 -5.60 13.02 -10.01
C LYS A 45 -4.42 12.09 -9.69
N THR A 46 -4.28 11.73 -8.42
CA THR A 46 -3.30 10.75 -7.95
C THR A 46 -3.76 9.34 -8.31
N PHE A 47 -2.87 8.56 -8.91
CA PHE A 47 -3.11 7.16 -9.20
C PHE A 47 -2.82 6.28 -7.98
N LEU A 48 -3.75 5.39 -7.62
CA LEU A 48 -3.50 4.33 -6.64
C LEU A 48 -2.79 3.15 -7.31
N VAL A 49 -1.68 2.69 -6.75
CA VAL A 49 -0.93 1.51 -7.21
C VAL A 49 -0.89 0.46 -6.08
N PRO A 50 -1.88 -0.45 -6.01
CA PRO A 50 -1.94 -1.45 -4.97
C PRO A 50 -1.00 -2.63 -5.29
N THR A 51 -0.15 -3.02 -4.34
CA THR A 51 0.86 -4.09 -4.52
C THR A 51 0.44 -5.40 -3.85
N MET A 52 -0.81 -5.82 -4.02
CA MET A 52 -1.40 -6.94 -3.25
C MET A 52 -0.71 -8.29 -3.49
N SER A 53 -0.13 -8.51 -4.67
CA SER A 53 0.52 -9.77 -5.04
C SER A 53 1.78 -10.08 -4.22
N VAL A 54 2.38 -9.07 -3.60
CA VAL A 54 3.56 -9.25 -2.71
C VAL A 54 3.20 -10.16 -1.52
N TRP A 55 1.96 -10.12 -1.04
CA TRP A 55 1.54 -10.95 0.09
C TRP A 55 1.42 -12.43 -0.28
N ASP A 56 0.91 -12.73 -1.48
CA ASP A 56 0.89 -14.10 -2.00
C ASP A 56 2.32 -14.64 -2.18
N ALA A 57 3.23 -13.81 -2.71
CA ALA A 57 4.64 -14.18 -2.83
C ALA A 57 5.30 -14.40 -1.47
N MET A 58 5.05 -13.53 -0.49
CA MET A 58 5.58 -13.66 0.87
C MET A 58 5.12 -14.96 1.53
N LEU A 59 3.84 -15.33 1.43
CA LEU A 59 3.34 -16.60 1.96
C LEU A 59 4.01 -17.79 1.28
N TYR A 60 4.10 -17.77 -0.05
CA TYR A 60 4.79 -18.81 -0.80
C TYR A 60 6.22 -19.03 -0.28
N TYR A 61 7.00 -17.95 -0.15
CA TYR A 61 8.37 -18.06 0.37
C TYR A 61 8.42 -18.44 1.84
N ALA A 62 7.49 -17.96 2.67
CA ALA A 62 7.42 -18.30 4.08
C ALA A 62 7.27 -19.81 4.31
N HIS A 63 6.56 -20.50 3.42
CA HIS A 63 6.46 -21.97 3.40
C HIS A 63 7.68 -22.63 2.74
N ALA A 64 8.23 -22.06 1.66
CA ALA A 64 9.32 -22.68 0.91
C ALA A 64 10.67 -22.70 1.65
N VAL A 65 10.94 -21.70 2.51
CA VAL A 65 12.21 -21.59 3.25
C VAL A 65 12.05 -21.69 4.77
N ASP A 66 10.93 -22.26 5.22
CA ASP A 66 10.57 -22.50 6.62
C ASP A 66 10.84 -21.31 7.56
N TRP A 67 10.17 -20.18 7.29
CA TRP A 67 10.27 -19.02 8.15
C TRP A 67 9.71 -19.28 9.56
N PRO A 68 10.15 -18.52 10.59
CA PRO A 68 9.53 -18.57 11.91
C PRO A 68 8.01 -18.37 11.84
N GLU A 69 7.24 -19.11 12.64
CA GLU A 69 5.77 -19.07 12.62
C GLU A 69 5.19 -17.65 12.80
N ALA A 70 5.82 -16.83 13.62
CA ALA A 70 5.43 -15.43 13.80
C ALA A 70 5.47 -14.63 12.47
N ARG A 71 6.46 -14.93 11.61
CA ARG A 71 6.62 -14.28 10.31
C ARG A 71 5.63 -14.81 9.27
N LYS A 72 5.34 -16.12 9.29
CA LYS A 72 4.28 -16.74 8.48
C LYS A 72 2.92 -16.11 8.82
N LYS A 73 2.59 -16.02 10.11
CA LYS A 73 1.35 -15.40 10.59
C LYS A 73 1.25 -13.93 10.14
N ARG A 74 2.33 -13.15 10.28
CA ARG A 74 2.32 -11.74 9.86
C ARG A 74 2.06 -11.58 8.35
N ALA A 75 2.61 -12.47 7.51
CA ALA A 75 2.35 -12.44 6.08
C ALA A 75 0.88 -12.75 5.74
N GLU A 76 0.25 -13.69 6.46
CA GLU A 76 -1.19 -13.97 6.30
C GLU A 76 -2.04 -12.79 6.76
N ASP A 77 -1.75 -12.22 7.93
CA ASP A 77 -2.48 -11.06 8.46
C ASP A 77 -2.42 -9.89 7.46
N LEU A 78 -1.23 -9.58 6.93
CA LEU A 78 -1.02 -8.53 5.91
C LEU A 78 -1.78 -8.78 4.62
N ARG A 79 -1.87 -10.04 4.20
CA ARG A 79 -2.64 -10.42 3.00
C ARG A 79 -4.12 -10.14 3.18
N GLN A 80 -4.66 -10.50 4.34
CA GLN A 80 -6.08 -10.30 4.64
C GLN A 80 -6.39 -8.80 4.78
N GLU A 81 -5.57 -8.07 5.53
CA GLU A 81 -5.67 -6.61 5.68
C GLU A 81 -5.63 -5.91 4.30
N SER A 82 -4.67 -6.30 3.44
CA SER A 82 -4.54 -5.74 2.09
C SER A 82 -5.76 -5.96 1.20
N ARG A 83 -6.44 -7.10 1.35
CA ARG A 83 -7.62 -7.46 0.53
C ARG A 83 -8.89 -6.80 1.03
N ALA A 84 -8.93 -6.38 2.30
CA ALA A 84 -10.06 -5.67 2.87
C ALA A 84 -10.03 -4.16 2.59
N ALA A 85 -8.86 -3.62 2.25
CA ALA A 85 -8.64 -2.20 2.02
C ALA A 85 -9.09 -1.70 0.62
N VAL A 86 -9.48 -2.61 -0.28
CA VAL A 86 -9.92 -2.35 -1.67
C VAL A 86 -11.13 -3.20 -2.02
#